data_AF-A0A8C0BCM4-F1
#
_entry.id   AF-A0A8C0BCM4-F1
#
_cell.length_a   1.000
_cell.length_b   1.000
_cell.length_c   1.000
_cell.angle_alpha   90.00
_cell.angle_beta   90.00
_cell.angle_gamma   90.00
#
_symmetry.space_group_name_H-M   'P 1'
#
loop_
_entity.id
_entity.type
_entity.pdbx_description
1 polymer ?
#
loop_
_entity_poly.entity_id
_entity_poly.type
_entity_poly.pdbx_seq_one_letter_code
_entity_poly.pdbx_strand_id
1 'polypeptide(L)'
;MSTRARHICYFFDYAALSMYSLGSALAYSAYIFPAEWVNSTFHHCYIPIAVFNTVVSTSLSCYSRFLEMERPRFSKASRTLAFVYPYLFDSIPLFYRFYLCAAESCTEAAILVHYKHTIFAFLTCFIFASHLPERLAPGHFDYIGHSHQVFHVCGIIGTHFQMEAIMMDMAERHNRLLPTSLLPSSLQTLGSMGICMAVSLAVIGLCSMSLSFMPEPLHREKPHGH
;
A
#
# COMPACT_ATOMS: atom_id res chain seq x y z
N MET A 1 -4.68 25.60 7.46
CA MET A 1 -4.03 25.05 6.25
C MET A 1 -4.89 25.40 5.04
N SER A 2 -4.31 25.87 3.92
CA SER A 2 -5.09 26.19 2.72
C SER A 2 -5.61 24.92 2.02
N THR A 3 -6.69 25.04 1.24
CA THR A 3 -7.23 23.92 0.44
C THR A 3 -6.18 23.34 -0.49
N ARG A 4 -5.37 24.20 -1.13
CA ARG A 4 -4.27 23.77 -1.99
C ARG A 4 -3.22 22.95 -1.24
N ALA A 5 -2.74 23.45 -0.11
CA ALA A 5 -1.76 22.73 0.71
C ALA A 5 -2.29 21.36 1.14
N ARG A 6 -3.59 21.27 1.49
CA ARG A 6 -4.25 20.01 1.81
C ARG A 6 -4.15 18.97 0.69
N HIS A 7 -4.42 19.36 -0.55
CA HIS A 7 -4.37 18.43 -1.68
C HIS A 7 -2.93 17.96 -1.95
N ILE A 8 -1.95 18.86 -1.83
CA ILE A 8 -0.53 18.51 -1.97
C ILE A 8 -0.12 17.48 -0.92
N CYS A 9 -0.51 17.68 0.35
CA CYS A 9 -0.24 16.70 1.42
C CYS A 9 -0.85 15.32 1.11
N TYR A 10 -2.09 15.28 0.58
CA TYR A 10 -2.70 14.02 0.15
C TYR A 10 -1.95 13.35 -1.01
N PHE A 11 -1.40 14.13 -1.95
CA PHE A 11 -0.61 13.54 -3.04
C PHE A 11 0.67 12.87 -2.52
N PHE A 12 1.35 13.48 -1.56
CA PHE A 12 2.50 12.87 -0.90
C PHE A 12 2.12 11.62 -0.10
N ASP A 13 1.00 11.65 0.63
CA ASP A 13 0.47 10.49 1.36
C ASP A 13 0.25 9.30 0.41
N TYR A 14 -0.48 9.52 -0.70
CA TYR A 14 -0.75 8.46 -1.69
C TYR A 14 0.51 7.91 -2.38
N ALA A 15 1.47 8.79 -2.69
CA ALA A 15 2.75 8.37 -3.23
C ALA A 15 3.56 7.54 -2.23
N ALA A 16 3.54 7.93 -0.95
CA ALA A 16 4.23 7.18 0.12
C ALA A 16 3.64 5.77 0.29
N LEU A 17 2.30 5.63 0.27
CA LEU A 17 1.66 4.30 0.29
C LEU A 17 2.08 3.44 -0.92
N SER A 18 2.14 4.04 -2.11
CA SER A 18 2.54 3.32 -3.33
C SER A 18 4.01 2.87 -3.26
N MET A 19 4.90 3.74 -2.75
CA MET A 19 6.31 3.41 -2.52
C MET A 19 6.51 2.32 -1.44
N TYR A 20 5.67 2.31 -0.41
CA TYR A 20 5.66 1.26 0.60
C TYR A 20 5.29 -0.11 0.01
N SER A 21 4.32 -0.16 -0.92
CA SER A 21 3.98 -1.37 -1.68
C SER A 21 5.20 -1.87 -2.47
N LEU A 22 5.87 -0.99 -3.22
CA LEU A 22 7.08 -1.35 -3.97
C LEU A 22 8.19 -1.91 -3.07
N GLY A 23 8.41 -1.28 -1.92
CA GLY A 23 9.39 -1.76 -0.93
C GLY A 23 9.04 -3.16 -0.42
N SER A 24 7.75 -3.41 -0.15
CA SER A 24 7.24 -4.73 0.22
C SER A 24 7.48 -5.75 -0.90
N ALA A 25 7.15 -5.42 -2.15
CA ALA A 25 7.39 -6.29 -3.30
C ALA A 25 8.88 -6.66 -3.45
N LEU A 26 9.78 -5.68 -3.34
CA LEU A 26 11.23 -5.92 -3.40
C LEU A 26 11.69 -6.88 -2.30
N ALA A 27 11.27 -6.66 -1.06
CA ALA A 27 11.58 -7.55 0.06
C ALA A 27 10.99 -8.96 -0.13
N TYR A 28 9.76 -9.05 -0.64
CA TYR A 28 9.07 -10.32 -0.84
C TYR A 28 9.71 -11.13 -1.97
N SER A 29 10.14 -10.48 -3.06
CA SER A 29 10.91 -11.09 -4.14
C SER A 29 12.23 -11.67 -3.65
N ALA A 30 12.91 -10.98 -2.73
CA ALA A 30 14.22 -11.38 -2.24
C ALA A 30 14.14 -12.54 -1.20
N TYR A 31 13.19 -12.48 -0.27
CA TYR A 31 13.24 -13.33 0.93
C TYR A 31 12.02 -14.24 1.11
N ILE A 32 10.88 -13.87 0.51
CA ILE A 32 9.61 -14.58 0.75
C ILE A 32 9.29 -15.53 -0.39
N PHE A 33 9.69 -15.24 -1.63
CA PHE A 33 9.32 -16.03 -2.80
C PHE A 33 9.52 -17.55 -2.60
N PRO A 34 8.53 -18.39 -2.96
CA PRO A 34 8.63 -19.85 -2.87
C PRO A 34 9.80 -20.36 -3.71
N ALA A 35 10.56 -21.32 -3.17
CA ALA A 35 11.78 -21.84 -3.82
C ALA A 35 11.51 -22.39 -5.23
N GLU A 36 10.37 -23.03 -5.44
CA GLU A 36 9.91 -23.56 -6.73
C GLU A 36 9.58 -22.50 -7.78
N TRP A 37 9.29 -21.26 -7.37
CA TRP A 37 8.98 -20.16 -8.29
C TRP A 37 10.16 -19.25 -8.55
N VAL A 38 11.26 -19.43 -7.80
CA VAL A 38 12.49 -18.70 -8.05
C VAL A 38 12.97 -19.01 -9.47
N ASN A 39 13.35 -17.97 -10.21
CA ASN A 39 13.77 -18.03 -11.61
C ASN A 39 12.66 -18.44 -12.61
N SER A 40 11.40 -18.46 -12.18
CA SER A 40 10.25 -18.57 -13.10
C SER A 40 9.98 -17.25 -13.82
N THR A 41 9.21 -17.31 -14.91
CA THR A 41 8.72 -16.10 -15.61
C THR A 41 7.97 -15.16 -14.67
N PHE A 42 7.20 -15.71 -13.72
CA PHE A 42 6.49 -14.89 -12.73
C PHE A 42 7.47 -14.10 -11.86
N HIS A 43 8.53 -14.74 -11.35
CA HIS A 43 9.56 -14.06 -10.56
C HIS A 43 10.27 -12.95 -11.36
N HIS A 44 10.58 -13.18 -12.63
CA HIS A 44 11.21 -12.15 -13.49
C HIS A 44 10.28 -10.95 -13.78
N CYS A 45 8.98 -11.19 -13.94
CA CYS A 45 8.01 -10.13 -14.21
C CYS A 45 7.50 -9.43 -12.94
N TYR A 46 7.72 -10.02 -11.76
CA TYR A 46 7.15 -9.55 -10.50
C TYR A 46 7.55 -8.11 -10.14
N ILE A 47 8.85 -7.79 -10.12
CA ILE A 47 9.34 -6.43 -9.83
C ILE A 47 8.93 -5.41 -10.91
N PRO A 48 9.07 -5.68 -12.23
CA PRO A 48 8.54 -4.81 -13.27
C PRO A 48 7.04 -4.49 -13.11
N ILE A 49 6.22 -5.49 -12.77
CA ILE A 49 4.79 -5.29 -12.52
C ILE A 49 4.58 -4.46 -11.25
N ALA A 50 5.32 -4.69 -10.17
CA ALA A 50 5.24 -3.88 -8.95
C ALA A 50 5.60 -2.41 -9.20
N VAL A 51 6.61 -2.14 -10.03
CA VAL A 51 6.98 -0.78 -10.49
C VAL A 51 5.82 -0.14 -11.27
N PHE A 52 5.25 -0.88 -12.23
CA PHE A 52 4.10 -0.40 -13.00
C PHE A 52 2.90 -0.10 -12.09
N ASN A 53 2.57 -1.01 -11.18
CA ASN A 53 1.51 -0.86 -10.19
C ASN A 53 1.73 0.40 -9.35
N THR A 54 2.96 0.66 -8.90
CA THR A 54 3.31 1.85 -8.12
C THR A 54 3.01 3.14 -8.88
N VAL A 55 3.44 3.23 -10.15
CA VAL A 55 3.19 4.41 -11.01
C VAL A 55 1.70 4.62 -11.25
N VAL A 56 0.97 3.55 -11.57
CA VAL A 56 -0.48 3.59 -11.80
C VAL A 56 -1.21 4.01 -10.53
N SER A 57 -0.81 3.48 -9.37
CA SER A 57 -1.48 3.73 -8.10
C SER A 57 -1.30 5.17 -7.62
N THR A 58 -0.08 5.71 -7.72
CA THR A 58 0.19 7.12 -7.45
C THR A 58 -0.62 8.01 -8.40
N SER A 59 -0.63 7.70 -9.70
CA SER A 59 -1.34 8.49 -10.72
C SER A 59 -2.86 8.49 -10.49
N LEU A 60 -3.47 7.32 -10.30
CA LEU A 60 -4.90 7.20 -10.05
C LEU A 60 -5.32 7.86 -8.74
N SER A 61 -4.52 7.71 -7.68
CA SER A 61 -4.83 8.29 -6.38
C SER A 61 -4.73 9.81 -6.37
N CYS A 62 -3.69 10.38 -7.00
CA CYS A 62 -3.59 11.82 -7.21
C CYS A 62 -4.73 12.34 -8.09
N TYR A 63 -5.01 11.67 -9.22
CA TYR A 63 -6.09 12.05 -10.12
C TYR A 63 -7.48 11.99 -9.46
N SER A 64 -7.70 11.02 -8.56
CA SER A 64 -8.97 10.86 -7.84
C SER A 64 -9.40 12.14 -7.08
N ARG A 65 -8.45 12.99 -6.66
CA ARG A 65 -8.76 14.25 -5.95
C ARG A 65 -9.43 15.29 -6.84
N PHE A 66 -9.20 15.26 -8.14
CA PHE A 66 -9.90 16.13 -9.10
C PHE A 66 -11.33 15.63 -9.35
N LEU A 67 -11.51 14.31 -9.43
CA LEU A 67 -12.82 13.68 -9.60
C LEU A 67 -13.70 13.72 -8.34
N GLU A 68 -13.13 13.98 -7.17
CA GLU A 68 -13.85 13.92 -5.89
C GLU A 68 -15.02 14.90 -5.81
N MET A 69 -14.91 16.05 -6.50
CA MET A 69 -15.97 17.07 -6.54
C MET A 69 -17.17 16.66 -7.41
N GLU A 70 -16.93 15.97 -8.53
CA GLU A 70 -17.98 15.56 -9.47
C GLU A 70 -18.55 14.17 -9.16
N ARG A 71 -17.68 13.22 -8.79
CA ARG A 71 -18.02 11.80 -8.62
C ARG A 71 -17.34 11.21 -7.38
N PRO A 72 -17.80 11.56 -6.15
CA PRO A 72 -17.15 11.18 -4.91
C PRO A 72 -17.07 9.66 -4.68
N ARG A 73 -18.12 8.90 -5.08
CA ARG A 73 -18.12 7.43 -4.96
C ARG A 73 -17.07 6.78 -5.86
N PHE A 74 -16.97 7.23 -7.10
CA PHE A 74 -16.01 6.71 -8.06
C PHE A 74 -14.57 7.05 -7.66
N SER A 75 -14.33 8.29 -7.22
CA SER A 75 -13.03 8.73 -6.68
C SER A 75 -12.58 7.87 -5.50
N LYS A 76 -13.48 7.60 -4.55
CA LYS A 76 -13.18 6.74 -3.39
C LYS A 76 -12.89 5.29 -3.82
N ALA A 77 -13.68 4.75 -4.75
CA ALA A 77 -13.49 3.40 -5.27
C ALA A 77 -12.16 3.26 -6.03
N SER A 78 -11.84 4.22 -6.92
CA SER A 78 -10.59 4.19 -7.69
C SER A 78 -9.37 4.26 -6.79
N ARG A 79 -9.40 5.10 -5.75
CA ARG A 79 -8.33 5.21 -4.77
C ARG A 79 -8.18 3.95 -3.93
N THR A 80 -9.29 3.36 -3.49
CA THR A 80 -9.25 2.11 -2.73
C THR A 80 -8.67 0.98 -3.57
N LEU A 81 -9.12 0.86 -4.83
CA LEU A 81 -8.64 -0.15 -5.76
C LEU A 81 -7.15 0.04 -6.08
N ALA A 82 -6.69 1.29 -6.20
CA ALA A 82 -5.29 1.64 -6.42
C ALA A 82 -4.36 1.15 -5.31
N PHE A 83 -4.85 0.83 -4.10
CA PHE A 83 -4.00 0.27 -3.04
C PHE A 83 -4.30 -1.20 -2.73
N VAL A 84 -5.55 -1.63 -2.85
CA VAL A 84 -5.92 -3.04 -2.62
C VAL A 84 -5.32 -3.95 -3.68
N TYR A 85 -5.34 -3.55 -4.96
CA TYR A 85 -4.79 -4.38 -6.03
C TYR A 85 -3.27 -4.61 -5.89
N PRO A 86 -2.42 -3.58 -5.71
CA PRO A 86 -0.99 -3.80 -5.48
C PRO A 86 -0.72 -4.66 -4.24
N TYR A 87 -1.44 -4.45 -3.14
CA TYR A 87 -1.30 -5.28 -1.94
C TYR A 87 -1.57 -6.77 -2.22
N LEU A 88 -2.65 -7.07 -2.94
CA LEU A 88 -3.00 -8.45 -3.29
C LEU A 88 -1.96 -9.07 -4.21
N PHE A 89 -1.51 -8.32 -5.22
CA PHE A 89 -0.45 -8.75 -6.13
C PHE A 89 0.86 -9.04 -5.39
N ASP A 90 1.30 -8.11 -4.54
CA ASP A 90 2.53 -8.25 -3.76
C ASP A 90 2.43 -9.44 -2.79
N SER A 91 1.23 -9.74 -2.29
CA SER A 91 1.01 -10.83 -1.33
C SER A 91 0.87 -12.22 -1.97
N ILE A 92 0.84 -12.35 -3.30
CA ILE A 92 0.69 -13.66 -3.99
C ILE A 92 1.73 -14.70 -3.51
N PRO A 93 3.04 -14.41 -3.46
CA PRO A 93 4.05 -15.39 -3.03
C PRO A 93 3.87 -15.78 -1.56
N LEU A 94 3.41 -14.85 -0.72
CA LEU A 94 3.15 -15.09 0.69
C LEU A 94 1.93 -16.00 0.90
N PHE A 95 0.82 -15.71 0.21
CA PHE A 95 -0.39 -16.55 0.29
C PHE A 95 -0.13 -17.97 -0.23
N TYR A 96 0.72 -18.11 -1.24
CA TYR A 96 1.15 -19.43 -1.68
C TYR A 96 1.95 -20.17 -0.59
N ARG A 97 2.83 -19.48 0.15
CA ARG A 97 3.51 -20.07 1.32
C ARG A 97 2.55 -20.47 2.43
N PHE A 98 1.48 -19.71 2.68
CA PHE A 98 0.45 -20.12 3.62
C PHE A 98 -0.23 -21.41 3.19
N TYR A 99 -0.58 -21.51 1.90
CA TYR A 99 -1.17 -22.72 1.34
C TYR A 99 -0.23 -23.94 1.49
N LEU A 100 1.03 -23.80 1.09
CA LEU A 100 2.03 -24.88 1.24
C LEU A 100 2.22 -25.28 2.70
N CYS A 101 2.36 -24.30 3.60
CA CYS A 101 2.53 -24.59 5.02
C CYS A 101 1.31 -25.34 5.61
N ALA A 102 0.09 -24.98 5.19
CA ALA A 102 -1.11 -25.68 5.61
C ALA A 102 -1.18 -27.11 5.05
N ALA A 103 -0.73 -27.33 3.81
CA ALA A 103 -0.71 -28.64 3.18
C ALA A 103 0.36 -29.58 3.78
N GLU A 104 1.54 -29.03 4.11
CA GLU A 104 2.71 -29.80 4.56
C GLU A 104 2.91 -29.77 6.08
N SER A 105 2.05 -29.07 6.83
CA SER A 105 2.16 -28.88 8.29
C SER A 105 3.51 -28.28 8.70
N CYS A 106 3.84 -27.11 8.17
CA CYS A 106 5.13 -26.48 8.43
C CYS A 106 5.30 -26.03 9.89
N THR A 107 6.55 -25.98 10.36
CA THR A 107 6.92 -25.51 11.71
C THR A 107 7.72 -24.19 11.67
N GLU A 108 7.70 -23.48 10.54
CA GLU A 108 8.43 -22.21 10.36
C GLU A 108 7.82 -21.11 11.22
N ALA A 109 8.59 -20.59 12.19
CA ALA A 109 8.12 -19.54 13.09
C ALA A 109 7.77 -18.23 12.35
N ALA A 110 8.43 -17.95 11.21
CA ALA A 110 8.16 -16.78 10.38
C ALA A 110 6.71 -16.77 9.83
N ILE A 111 6.14 -17.94 9.52
CA ILE A 111 4.77 -18.05 9.00
C ILE A 111 3.74 -17.53 10.01
N LEU A 112 3.94 -17.81 11.31
CA LEU A 112 3.06 -17.30 12.35
C LEU A 112 3.09 -15.76 12.42
N VAL A 113 4.27 -15.15 12.25
CA VAL A 113 4.41 -13.69 12.25
C VAL A 113 3.78 -13.09 10.98
N HIS A 114 3.93 -13.74 9.83
CA HIS A 114 3.23 -13.37 8.60
C HIS A 114 1.70 -13.44 8.76
N TYR A 115 1.16 -14.44 9.45
CA TYR A 115 -0.27 -14.49 9.76
C TYR A 115 -0.72 -13.26 10.57
N LYS A 116 0.06 -12.85 11.58
CA LYS A 116 -0.24 -11.62 12.33
C LYS A 116 -0.24 -10.40 11.40
N HIS A 117 0.76 -10.27 10.53
CA HIS A 117 0.79 -9.21 9.52
C HIS A 117 -0.47 -9.21 8.64
N THR A 118 -0.88 -10.36 8.09
CA THR A 118 -2.07 -10.49 7.24
C THR A 118 -3.36 -10.12 7.98
N ILE A 119 -3.51 -10.53 9.25
CA ILE A 119 -4.66 -10.15 10.08
C ILE A 119 -4.70 -8.62 10.26
N PHE A 120 -3.57 -7.99 10.59
CA PHE A 120 -3.52 -6.54 10.75
C PHE A 120 -3.72 -5.78 9.43
N ALA A 121 -3.23 -6.30 8.30
CA ALA A 121 -3.50 -5.73 6.99
C ALA A 121 -4.99 -5.78 6.63
N PHE A 122 -5.64 -6.93 6.87
CA PHE A 122 -7.09 -7.06 6.72
C PHE A 122 -7.84 -6.08 7.62
N LEU A 123 -7.47 -6.01 8.91
CA LEU A 123 -8.09 -5.11 9.88
C LEU A 123 -7.93 -3.64 9.46
N THR A 124 -6.75 -3.26 8.97
CA THR A 124 -6.46 -1.92 8.42
C THR A 124 -7.42 -1.59 7.27
N CYS A 125 -7.55 -2.49 6.28
CA CYS A 125 -8.47 -2.31 5.18
C CYS A 125 -9.94 -2.26 5.65
N PHE A 126 -10.32 -3.13 6.57
CA PHE A 126 -11.68 -3.20 7.12
C PHE A 126 -12.07 -1.90 7.83
N ILE A 127 -11.21 -1.38 8.70
CA ILE A 127 -11.47 -0.12 9.43
C ILE A 127 -11.60 1.04 8.45
N PHE A 128 -10.68 1.14 7.47
CA PHE A 128 -10.72 2.18 6.43
C PHE A 128 -12.02 2.15 5.60
N ALA A 129 -12.49 0.96 5.24
CA ALA A 129 -13.69 0.79 4.43
C ALA A 129 -14.99 0.99 5.24
N SER A 130 -14.99 0.55 6.50
CA SER A 130 -16.18 0.52 7.36
C SER A 130 -16.42 1.81 8.16
N HIS A 131 -15.42 2.67 8.36
CA HIS A 131 -15.55 3.91 9.14
C HIS A 131 -16.05 3.63 10.57
N LEU A 132 -15.61 2.50 11.14
CA LEU A 132 -15.90 2.10 12.52
C LEU A 132 -14.77 2.57 13.46
N PRO A 133 -15.09 3.00 14.69
CA PRO A 133 -16.40 2.91 15.35
C PRO A 133 -17.32 4.14 15.18
N GLU A 134 -16.86 5.25 14.60
CA GLU A 134 -17.60 6.52 14.54
C GLU A 134 -18.93 6.43 13.78
N ARG A 135 -19.06 5.48 12.85
CA ARG A 135 -20.34 5.19 12.18
C ARG A 135 -21.41 4.65 13.15
N LEU A 136 -21.02 3.98 14.24
CA LEU A 136 -21.96 3.41 15.22
C LEU A 136 -22.31 4.39 16.34
N ALA A 137 -21.41 5.31 16.70
CA ALA A 137 -21.66 6.33 17.70
C ALA A 137 -21.14 7.70 17.23
N PRO A 138 -21.90 8.41 16.37
CA PRO A 138 -21.54 9.74 15.89
C PRO A 138 -21.36 10.72 17.06
N GLY A 139 -20.30 11.54 17.03
CA GLY A 139 -20.00 12.52 18.09
C GLY A 139 -19.18 11.97 19.26
N HIS A 140 -19.00 10.65 19.38
CA HIS A 140 -18.25 10.05 20.49
C HIS A 140 -16.76 9.87 20.19
N PHE A 141 -16.38 9.85 18.91
CA PHE A 141 -15.01 9.55 18.46
C PHE A 141 -14.35 10.74 17.75
N ASP A 142 -14.86 11.96 17.93
CA ASP A 142 -14.44 13.13 17.15
C ASP A 142 -12.96 13.52 17.33
N TYR A 143 -12.38 13.20 18.49
CA TYR A 143 -10.98 13.52 18.82
C TYR A 143 -10.07 12.30 18.92
N ILE A 144 -10.56 11.21 19.53
CA ILE A 144 -9.77 10.00 19.81
C ILE A 144 -10.56 8.77 19.35
N GLY A 145 -9.86 7.84 18.70
CA GLY A 145 -10.39 6.52 18.39
C GLY A 145 -11.29 6.45 17.15
N HIS A 146 -11.39 7.50 16.36
CA HIS A 146 -12.04 7.39 15.05
C HIS A 146 -11.25 6.49 14.09
N SER A 147 -11.94 5.91 13.12
CA SER A 147 -11.43 4.87 12.22
C SER A 147 -10.09 5.21 11.60
N HIS A 148 -9.87 6.46 11.19
CA HIS A 148 -8.60 6.85 10.56
C HIS A 148 -7.41 6.77 11.53
N GLN A 149 -7.59 7.07 12.82
CA GLN A 149 -6.55 6.87 13.83
C GLN A 149 -6.28 5.38 14.04
N VAL A 150 -7.35 4.59 14.19
CA VAL A 150 -7.23 3.14 14.41
C VAL A 150 -6.62 2.45 13.17
N PHE A 151 -6.95 2.92 11.97
CA PHE A 151 -6.34 2.53 10.70
C PHE A 151 -4.82 2.72 10.73
N HIS A 152 -4.33 3.90 11.14
CA HIS A 152 -2.89 4.15 11.24
C HIS A 152 -2.22 3.24 12.28
N VAL A 153 -2.82 3.07 13.45
CA VAL A 153 -2.29 2.17 14.49
C VAL A 153 -2.20 0.73 13.98
N CYS A 154 -3.27 0.22 13.35
CA CYS A 154 -3.28 -1.13 12.78
C CYS A 154 -2.26 -1.28 11.65
N GLY A 155 -2.11 -0.27 10.79
CA GLY A 155 -1.13 -0.24 9.72
C GLY A 155 0.30 -0.32 10.26
N ILE A 156 0.64 0.49 11.27
CA ILE A 156 1.97 0.50 11.90
C ILE A 156 2.29 -0.86 12.55
N ILE A 157 1.36 -1.44 13.30
CA ILE A 157 1.53 -2.76 13.92
C ILE A 157 1.66 -3.84 12.83
N GLY A 158 0.86 -3.75 11.77
CA GLY A 158 0.95 -4.63 10.61
C GLY A 158 2.31 -4.57 9.92
N THR A 159 2.85 -3.37 9.69
CA THR A 159 4.18 -3.16 9.11
C THR A 159 5.28 -3.66 10.05
N HIS A 160 5.12 -3.50 11.37
CA HIS A 160 6.07 -4.06 12.34
C HIS A 160 6.18 -5.58 12.20
N PHE A 161 5.06 -6.31 12.19
CA PHE A 161 5.06 -7.75 11.98
C PHE A 161 5.57 -8.14 10.58
N GLN A 162 5.28 -7.33 9.56
CA GLN A 162 5.83 -7.54 8.22
C GLN A 162 7.36 -7.53 8.24
N MET A 163 7.95 -6.49 8.83
CA MET A 163 9.40 -6.33 8.92
C MET A 163 10.03 -7.42 9.77
N GLU A 164 9.43 -7.77 10.91
CA GLU A 164 9.87 -8.88 11.75
C GLU A 164 9.90 -10.19 10.96
N ALA A 165 8.82 -10.52 10.25
CA ALA A 165 8.74 -11.75 9.47
C ALA A 165 9.71 -11.76 8.28
N ILE A 166 9.90 -10.64 7.58
CA ILE A 166 10.92 -10.49 6.53
C ILE A 166 12.33 -10.72 7.11
N MET A 167 12.65 -10.16 8.28
CA MET A 167 13.95 -10.35 8.91
C MET A 167 14.19 -11.81 9.32
N MET A 168 13.15 -12.50 9.80
CA MET A 168 13.23 -13.94 10.09
C MET A 168 13.48 -14.75 8.82
N ASP A 169 12.71 -14.50 7.75
CA ASP A 169 12.89 -15.15 6.45
C ASP A 169 14.28 -14.85 5.87
N MET A 170 14.77 -13.62 6.01
CA MET A 170 16.13 -13.27 5.59
C MET A 170 17.16 -14.08 6.39
N ALA A 171 17.07 -14.14 7.72
CA ALA A 171 18.03 -14.89 8.53
C ALA A 171 18.04 -16.39 8.22
N GLU A 172 16.85 -16.99 8.00
CA GLU A 172 16.70 -18.44 7.81
C GLU A 172 16.93 -18.88 6.35
N ARG A 173 16.47 -18.07 5.40
CA ARG A 173 16.37 -18.47 3.98
C ARG A 173 17.41 -17.81 3.09
N HIS A 174 18.10 -16.75 3.52
CA HIS A 174 19.09 -16.05 2.69
C HIS A 174 20.10 -17.02 2.07
N ASN A 175 20.72 -17.88 2.88
CA ASN A 175 21.75 -18.80 2.39
C ASN A 175 21.20 -19.96 1.54
N ARG A 176 19.90 -20.28 1.67
CA ARG A 176 19.23 -21.33 0.88
C ARG A 176 18.74 -20.80 -0.47
N LEU A 177 18.35 -19.53 -0.53
CA LEU A 177 17.90 -18.88 -1.74
C LEU A 177 19.07 -18.38 -2.58
N LEU A 178 20.17 -17.88 -1.97
CA LEU A 178 21.36 -17.35 -2.67
C LEU A 178 21.89 -18.22 -3.83
N PRO A 179 21.97 -19.57 -3.73
CA PRO A 179 22.47 -20.41 -4.82
C PRO A 179 21.49 -20.57 -5.99
N THR A 180 20.21 -20.32 -5.76
CA THR A 180 19.10 -20.59 -6.71
C THR A 180 18.43 -19.31 -7.19
N SER A 181 18.54 -18.22 -6.42
CA SER A 181 17.88 -16.94 -6.67
C SER A 181 18.82 -15.94 -7.33
N LEU A 182 18.37 -15.38 -8.45
CA LEU A 182 18.72 -14.02 -8.84
C LEU A 182 18.07 -13.09 -7.80
N LEU A 183 18.74 -12.88 -6.67
CA LEU A 183 18.38 -11.79 -5.75
C LEU A 183 18.26 -10.51 -6.59
N PRO A 184 17.24 -9.67 -6.36
CA PRO A 184 17.16 -8.38 -7.03
C PRO A 184 18.50 -7.68 -6.86
N SER A 185 19.20 -7.46 -7.97
CA SER A 185 20.53 -6.85 -7.89
C SER A 185 20.41 -5.52 -7.14
N SER A 186 21.46 -5.10 -6.43
CA SER A 186 21.48 -3.79 -5.77
C SER A 186 21.10 -2.67 -6.74
N LEU A 187 21.52 -2.79 -8.01
CA LEU A 187 21.13 -1.91 -9.10
C LEU A 187 19.63 -1.97 -9.43
N GLN A 188 19.04 -3.15 -9.51
CA GLN A 188 17.59 -3.31 -9.75
C GLN A 188 16.78 -2.73 -8.58
N THR A 189 17.19 -2.99 -7.35
CA THR A 189 16.51 -2.48 -6.14
C THR A 189 16.57 -0.96 -6.07
N LEU A 190 17.77 -0.39 -6.14
CA LEU A 190 17.96 1.07 -6.09
C LEU A 190 17.37 1.76 -7.33
N GLY A 191 17.47 1.11 -8.49
CA GLY A 191 16.91 1.60 -9.76
C GLY A 191 15.39 1.66 -9.72
N SER A 192 14.71 0.58 -9.32
CA SER A 192 13.25 0.54 -9.19
C SER A 192 12.74 1.57 -8.20
N MET A 193 13.38 1.71 -7.03
CA MET A 193 13.03 2.72 -6.02
C MET A 193 13.25 4.14 -6.54
N GLY A 194 14.40 4.41 -7.18
CA GLY A 194 14.75 5.71 -7.73
C GLY A 194 13.81 6.15 -8.86
N ILE A 195 13.50 5.24 -9.79
CA ILE A 195 12.56 5.49 -10.89
C ILE A 195 11.16 5.79 -10.34
N CYS A 196 10.64 4.96 -9.44
CA CYS A 196 9.30 5.17 -8.88
C CYS A 196 9.21 6.45 -8.05
N MET A 197 10.26 6.80 -7.31
CA MET A 197 10.33 8.08 -6.58
C MET A 197 10.30 9.26 -7.55
N ALA A 198 11.15 9.24 -8.60
CA ALA A 198 11.20 10.31 -9.59
C ALA A 198 9.86 10.48 -10.33
N VAL A 199 9.25 9.37 -10.77
CA VAL A 199 7.94 9.40 -11.44
C VAL A 199 6.85 9.88 -10.47
N SER A 200 6.85 9.42 -9.22
CA SER A 200 5.86 9.87 -8.23
C SER A 200 5.97 11.37 -7.96
N LEU A 201 7.20 11.90 -7.82
CA LEU A 201 7.42 13.33 -7.67
C LEU A 201 6.98 14.13 -8.91
N ALA A 202 7.21 13.59 -10.11
CA ALA A 202 6.72 14.20 -11.34
C ALA A 202 5.18 14.25 -11.39
N VAL A 203 4.50 13.14 -11.02
CA VAL A 203 3.04 13.09 -10.92
C VAL A 203 2.51 14.08 -9.90
N ILE A 204 3.13 14.16 -8.71
CA ILE A 204 2.77 15.15 -7.67
C ILE A 204 2.95 16.56 -8.21
N GLY A 205 4.06 16.85 -8.88
CA GLY A 205 4.35 18.16 -9.48
C GLY A 205 3.30 18.56 -10.51
N LEU A 206 3.00 17.66 -11.46
CA LEU A 206 1.97 17.86 -12.48
C LEU A 206 0.60 18.12 -11.85
N CYS A 207 0.17 17.26 -10.92
CA CYS A 207 -1.11 17.44 -10.23
C CYS A 207 -1.14 18.75 -9.41
N SER A 208 -0.03 19.11 -8.76
CA SER A 208 0.06 20.34 -7.98
C SER A 208 -0.01 21.61 -8.83
N MET A 209 0.52 21.55 -10.06
CA MET A 209 0.35 22.63 -11.05
C MET A 209 -1.10 22.71 -11.51
N SER A 210 -1.73 21.56 -11.85
CA SER A 210 -3.13 21.49 -12.27
C SER A 210 -4.11 22.05 -11.23
N LEU A 211 -3.82 21.92 -9.93
CA LEU A 211 -4.63 22.53 -8.87
C LEU A 211 -4.73 24.06 -8.97
N SER A 212 -3.73 24.73 -9.55
CA SER A 212 -3.74 26.20 -9.70
C SER A 212 -4.75 26.67 -10.75
N PHE A 213 -5.19 25.77 -11.63
CA PHE A 213 -6.17 26.03 -12.68
C PHE A 213 -7.58 25.59 -12.27
N MET A 214 -7.76 24.99 -11.09
CA MET A 214 -9.06 24.60 -10.58
C MET A 214 -9.77 25.84 -10.01
N PRO A 215 -11.00 26.16 -10.45
CA PRO A 215 -11.77 27.24 -9.85
C PRO A 215 -12.05 26.93 -8.37
N GLU A 216 -11.95 27.94 -7.51
CA GLU A 216 -12.31 27.78 -6.11
C GLU A 216 -13.76 27.30 -6.01
N PRO A 217 -14.08 26.31 -5.15
CA PRO A 217 -15.46 25.94 -4.92
C PRO A 217 -16.19 27.18 -4.41
N LEU A 218 -17.21 27.65 -5.15
CA LEU A 218 -18.17 28.61 -4.62
C LEU A 218 -18.63 28.09 -3.26
N HIS A 219 -18.43 28.89 -2.21
CA HIS A 219 -18.99 28.64 -0.90
C HIS A 219 -20.48 28.35 -1.09
N ARG A 220 -20.88 27.08 -1.00
CA ARG A 220 -22.29 26.74 -0.81
C ARG A 220 -22.63 27.26 0.58
N GLU A 221 -23.24 28.44 0.62
CA GLU A 221 -24.01 28.88 1.77
C GLU A 221 -24.91 27.71 2.16
N LYS A 222 -24.69 27.16 3.35
CA LYS A 222 -25.68 26.29 3.98
C LYS A 222 -26.92 27.17 4.13
N PRO A 223 -28.09 26.81 3.56
CA PRO A 223 -29.32 27.46 3.99
C PRO A 223 -29.46 27.15 5.49
N HIS A 224 -29.43 28.18 6.32
CA HIS A 224 -29.95 28.11 7.67
C HIS A 224 -31.44 27.75 7.56
N GLY A 225 -31.74 26.46 7.69
CA GLY A 225 -33.10 25.97 7.88
C GLY A 225 -33.44 26.08 9.36
N HIS A 226 -34.45 26.91 9.63
CA HIS A 226 -35.13 27.12 10.90
C HIS A 226 -35.61 25.82 11.57
#